data_AF-A0A8X6HMQ5-F1
#
_entry.id   AF-A0A8X6HMQ5-F1
#
_cell.length_a   1.000
_cell.length_b   1.000
_cell.length_c   1.000
_cell.angle_alpha   90.00
_cell.angle_beta   90.00
_cell.angle_gamma   90.00
#
_symmetry.space_group_name_H-M   'P 1'
#
loop_
_entity.id
_entity.type
_entity.pdbx_description
1 polymer ?
#
loop_
_entity_poly.entity_id
_entity_poly.type
_entity_poly.pdbx_seq_one_letter_code
_entity_poly.pdbx_strand_id
1 'polypeptide(L)'
;MQDYIDKKQAEAVLKDTQNEVNIRCLKPRNTAYIALFTCATTHALLIELVSDLTTDKFLLALKRFVGHRGLPNTIYTDNATPFHAANKELILLWQTLSSAKTQQYYAKMA
;
A
#
# COMPACT_ATOMS: atom_id res chain seq x y z
N MET A 1 27.67 3.83 15.35
CA MET A 1 27.90 2.40 15.07
C MET A 1 28.30 1.71 16.37
N GLN A 2 27.34 1.62 17.30
CA GLN A 2 27.29 0.67 18.41
C GLN A 2 25.97 0.97 19.14
N ASP A 3 24.90 0.27 18.79
CA ASP A 3 23.68 0.12 19.62
C ASP A 3 23.04 -1.24 19.26
N TYR A 4 23.91 -2.24 19.17
CA TYR A 4 23.61 -3.66 18.95
C TYR A 4 23.76 -4.43 20.28
N ILE A 5 23.18 -3.91 21.37
CA ILE A 5 23.12 -4.50 22.71
C ILE A 5 21.86 -3.87 23.33
N ASP A 6 20.71 -4.52 23.52
CA ASP A 6 20.43 -5.69 24.34
C ASP A 6 19.16 -6.40 23.86
N LYS A 7 19.30 -7.55 23.20
CA LYS A 7 18.18 -8.50 22.97
C LYS A 7 17.93 -9.42 24.18
N LYS A 8 18.68 -9.25 25.27
CA LYS A 8 18.69 -10.18 26.41
C LYS A 8 17.75 -9.80 27.57
N GLN A 9 17.17 -8.59 27.57
CA GLN A 9 16.26 -8.16 28.64
C GLN A 9 14.76 -8.30 28.31
N ALA A 10 14.39 -8.69 27.08
CA ALA A 10 12.98 -8.84 26.70
C ALA A 10 12.36 -10.22 27.09
N GLU A 11 13.16 -11.20 27.53
CA GLU A 11 12.68 -12.56 27.82
C GLU A 11 12.19 -12.75 29.28
N ALA A 12 12.35 -11.77 30.16
CA ALA A 12 12.06 -11.94 31.58
C ALA A 12 10.64 -11.52 32.03
N VAL A 13 9.84 -10.90 31.17
CA VAL A 13 8.49 -10.39 31.53
C VAL A 13 7.36 -11.40 31.21
N LEU A 14 7.66 -12.52 30.56
CA LEU A 14 6.67 -13.50 30.08
C LEU A 14 6.54 -14.76 30.95
N LYS A 15 6.78 -14.70 32.26
CA LYS A 15 6.73 -15.90 33.14
C LYS A 15 5.59 -15.97 34.16
N ASP A 16 4.62 -15.06 34.12
CA ASP A 16 3.63 -14.94 35.22
C ASP A 16 2.15 -15.08 34.85
N THR A 17 1.82 -15.86 33.82
CA THR A 17 0.41 -16.23 33.58
C THR A 17 0.25 -17.75 33.55
N GLN A 18 -0.14 -18.31 34.70
CA GLN A 18 -0.79 -19.62 34.76
C GLN A 18 -2.17 -19.50 34.08
N ASN A 19 -2.16 -19.57 32.74
CA ASN A 19 -3.24 -20.03 31.88
C ASN A 19 -2.72 -19.96 30.43
N GLU A 20 -2.00 -20.99 30.02
CA GLU A 20 -1.57 -21.13 28.64
C GLU A 20 -2.78 -21.45 27.74
N VAL A 21 -3.38 -20.42 27.14
CA VAL A 21 -4.17 -20.62 25.92
C VAL A 21 -3.17 -20.85 24.79
N ASN A 22 -2.89 -22.13 24.49
CA ASN A 22 -1.97 -22.53 23.44
C ASN A 22 -2.63 -22.29 22.05
N ILE A 23 -2.59 -21.05 21.54
CA ILE A 23 -3.01 -20.76 20.16
C ILE A 23 -1.88 -21.17 19.23
N ARG A 24 -1.82 -22.46 18.86
CA ARG A 24 -0.97 -22.90 17.75
C ARG A 24 -1.56 -22.37 16.44
N CYS A 25 -0.98 -21.31 15.91
CA CYS A 25 -1.25 -20.88 14.54
C CYS A 25 -0.52 -21.85 13.58
N LEU A 26 -1.20 -22.94 13.21
CA LEU A 26 -0.64 -24.06 12.44
C LEU A 26 -0.41 -23.76 10.94
N LYS A 27 -0.77 -22.57 10.46
CA LYS A 27 -0.57 -22.13 9.07
C LYS A 27 0.44 -20.98 9.05
N PRO A 28 1.37 -20.94 8.07
CA PRO A 28 2.17 -19.74 7.87
C PRO A 28 1.20 -18.56 7.67
N ARG A 29 1.32 -17.54 8.53
CA ARG A 29 0.54 -16.32 8.39
C ARG A 29 1.03 -15.65 7.12
N ASN A 30 0.17 -15.58 6.10
CA ASN A 30 0.44 -14.68 4.97
C ASN A 30 0.63 -13.28 5.56
N THR A 31 1.76 -12.66 5.22
CA THR A 31 2.01 -11.27 5.60
C THR A 31 0.94 -10.41 4.95
N ALA A 32 0.31 -9.56 5.76
CA ALA A 32 -0.67 -8.60 5.31
C ALA A 32 -0.08 -7.20 5.48
N TYR A 33 -0.30 -6.35 4.49
CA TYR A 33 0.16 -4.98 4.49
C TYR A 33 -1.02 -4.03 4.40
N ILE A 34 -0.80 -2.78 4.81
CA ILE A 34 -1.83 -1.76 4.81
C ILE A 34 -1.32 -0.58 3.98
N ALA A 35 -2.08 -0.20 2.96
CA ALA A 35 -1.89 1.05 2.25
C ALA A 35 -2.65 2.16 2.99
N LEU A 36 -1.94 3.22 3.37
CA LEU A 36 -2.49 4.38 4.06
C LEU A 36 -2.54 5.56 3.10
N PHE A 37 -3.73 6.09 2.86
CA PHE A 37 -3.93 7.32 2.09
C PHE A 37 -4.40 8.43 3.02
N THR A 38 -3.71 9.56 2.97
CA THR A 38 -4.00 10.70 3.86
C THR A 38 -4.22 11.96 3.03
N CYS A 39 -5.22 12.76 3.40
CA CYS A 39 -5.44 14.08 2.80
C CYS A 39 -4.74 15.15 3.64
N ALA A 40 -3.81 15.89 3.04
CA ALA A 40 -3.08 16.96 3.72
C ALA A 40 -3.97 18.16 4.12
N THR A 41 -5.14 18.33 3.49
CA THR A 41 -6.05 19.46 3.77
C THR A 41 -7.07 19.13 4.85
N THR A 42 -7.68 17.94 4.78
CA THR A 42 -8.80 17.56 5.66
C THR A 42 -8.40 16.59 6.76
N HIS A 43 -7.15 16.10 6.75
CA HIS A 43 -6.68 15.01 7.60
C HIS A 43 -7.53 13.72 7.49
N ALA A 44 -8.27 13.55 6.39
CA ALA A 44 -9.00 12.32 6.13
C ALA A 44 -8.02 11.16 5.89
N LEU A 45 -8.28 10.03 6.54
CA LEU A 45 -7.50 8.80 6.42
C LEU A 45 -8.34 7.72 5.73
N LEU A 46 -7.81 7.12 4.67
CA LEU A 46 -8.33 5.87 4.11
C LEU A 46 -7.29 4.77 4.33
N ILE A 47 -7.76 3.65 4.87
CA ILE A 47 -6.94 2.48 5.20
C ILE A 47 -7.39 1.36 4.27
N GLU A 48 -6.45 0.75 3.56
CA GLU A 48 -6.75 -0.35 2.65
C GLU A 48 -5.84 -1.55 2.87
N LEU A 49 -6.44 -2.74 2.96
CA LEU A 49 -5.72 -4.00 3.13
C LEU A 49 -5.15 -4.48 1.80
N VAL A 50 -3.84 -4.72 1.75
CA VAL A 50 -3.15 -5.27 0.58
C VAL A 50 -2.37 -6.53 0.95
N SER A 51 -2.34 -7.48 0.03
CA SER A 51 -1.73 -8.80 0.26
C SER A 51 -0.20 -8.78 0.17
N ASP A 52 0.38 -7.77 -0.48
CA ASP A 52 1.83 -7.65 -0.70
C ASP A 52 2.23 -6.19 -0.99
N LEU A 53 3.53 -5.89 -0.91
CA LEU A 53 4.14 -4.58 -1.20
C LEU A 53 4.52 -4.39 -2.68
N THR A 54 3.83 -5.08 -3.61
CA THR A 54 4.11 -4.94 -5.04
C THR A 54 3.37 -3.77 -5.67
N THR A 55 3.88 -3.28 -6.80
CA THR A 55 3.30 -2.18 -7.59
C THR A 55 1.85 -2.46 -7.95
N ASP A 56 1.53 -3.67 -8.42
CA ASP A 56 0.18 -4.05 -8.81
C ASP A 56 -0.82 -3.95 -7.66
N LYS A 57 -0.40 -4.39 -6.46
CA LYS A 57 -1.26 -4.32 -5.26
C LYS A 57 -1.47 -2.88 -4.82
N PHE A 58 -0.44 -2.04 -4.92
CA PHE A 58 -0.59 -0.61 -4.68
C PHE A 58 -1.50 0.08 -5.71
N LEU A 59 -1.35 -0.19 -7.00
CA LEU A 59 -2.20 0.40 -8.04
C LEU A 59 -3.66 -0.02 -7.91
N LEU A 60 -3.92 -1.28 -7.54
CA LEU A 60 -5.26 -1.73 -7.18
C LEU A 60 -5.82 -0.95 -6.00
N ALA A 61 -5.02 -0.72 -4.96
CA ALA A 61 -5.42 0.09 -3.82
C ALA A 61 -5.68 1.55 -4.20
N LEU A 62 -4.79 2.16 -4.98
CA LEU A 62 -4.96 3.51 -5.49
C LEU A 62 -6.24 3.65 -6.33
N LYS A 63 -6.56 2.65 -7.16
CA LYS A 63 -7.81 2.62 -7.92
C LYS A 63 -9.03 2.61 -7.00
N ARG A 64 -9.01 1.83 -5.92
CA ARG A 64 -10.09 1.82 -4.92
C ARG A 64 -10.15 3.17 -4.21
N PHE A 65 -9.04 3.71 -3.73
CA PHE A 65 -8.97 5.05 -3.13
C PHE A 65 -9.63 6.12 -4.02
N VAL A 66 -9.24 6.17 -5.30
CA VAL A 66 -9.80 7.12 -6.29
C VAL A 66 -11.29 6.89 -6.51
N GLY A 67 -11.75 5.64 -6.56
CA GLY A 67 -13.18 5.33 -6.67
C GLY A 67 -14.00 5.81 -5.47
N HIS A 68 -13.41 5.87 -4.28
CA HIS A 68 -14.10 6.31 -3.05
C HIS A 68 -14.00 7.82 -2.80
N ARG A 69 -12.88 8.46 -3.13
CA ARG A 69 -12.60 9.86 -2.74
C ARG A 69 -12.39 10.81 -3.93
N GLY A 70 -12.35 10.30 -5.15
CA GLY A 70 -11.98 11.06 -6.34
C GLY A 70 -10.48 11.09 -6.60
N LEU A 71 -10.09 11.71 -7.72
CA LEU A 71 -8.70 11.86 -8.12
C LEU A 71 -8.01 12.95 -7.30
N PRO A 72 -6.94 12.64 -6.55
CA PRO A 72 -6.12 13.66 -5.92
C PRO A 72 -5.34 14.45 -6.99
N ASN A 73 -5.15 15.75 -6.78
CA ASN A 73 -4.33 16.58 -7.67
C ASN A 73 -2.84 16.20 -7.60
N THR A 74 -2.36 15.83 -6.41
CA THR A 74 -0.95 15.49 -6.17
C THR A 74 -0.89 14.42 -5.08
N ILE A 75 -0.08 13.40 -5.30
CA ILE A 75 0.17 12.32 -4.34
C ILE A 75 1.63 12.43 -3.91
N TYR A 76 1.85 12.50 -2.61
CA TYR A 76 3.19 12.43 -2.02
C TYR A 76 3.38 11.02 -1.45
N THR A 77 4.47 10.37 -1.84
CA THR A 77 4.85 9.05 -1.33
C THR A 77 6.24 9.13 -0.72
N ASP A 78 6.63 8.10 0.03
CA ASP A 78 8.03 7.92 0.37
C ASP A 78 8.83 7.48 -0.88
N ASN A 79 10.13 7.21 -0.69
CA ASN A 79 11.03 6.80 -1.75
C ASN A 79 10.98 5.28 -2.05
N ALA A 80 9.90 4.58 -1.70
CA ALA A 80 9.82 3.15 -1.94
C ALA A 80 9.76 2.83 -3.44
N THR A 81 10.38 1.71 -3.82
CA THR A 81 10.48 1.25 -5.20
C THR A 81 9.12 0.94 -5.86
N PRO A 82 8.09 0.42 -5.16
CA PRO A 82 6.78 0.19 -5.77
C PRO A 82 6.10 1.49 -6.21
N PHE A 83 6.30 2.59 -5.48
CA PHE A 83 5.73 3.89 -5.85
C PHE A 83 6.40 4.49 -7.08
N HIS A 84 7.71 4.31 -7.23
CA HIS A 84 8.43 4.72 -8.44
C HIS A 84 7.94 3.96 -9.67
N ALA A 85 7.75 2.65 -9.54
CA ALA A 85 7.20 1.81 -10.61
C ALA A 85 5.76 2.22 -10.95
N ALA A 86 4.90 2.42 -9.94
CA ALA A 86 3.53 2.88 -10.13
C ALA A 86 3.46 4.23 -10.85
N ASN A 87 4.33 5.17 -10.50
CA ASN A 87 4.40 6.48 -11.17
C ASN A 87 4.73 6.32 -12.66
N LYS A 88 5.70 5.46 -13.01
CA LYS A 88 6.04 5.19 -14.42
C LYS A 88 4.86 4.59 -15.17
N GLU A 89 4.15 3.64 -14.57
CA GLU A 89 2.96 3.03 -15.17
C GLU A 89 1.83 4.05 -15.39
N LEU A 90 1.57 4.93 -14.41
CA LEU A 90 0.56 5.97 -14.52
C LEU A 90 0.90 7.00 -15.62
N ILE A 91 2.17 7.40 -15.73
CA ILE A 91 2.64 8.30 -16.79
C ILE A 91 2.47 7.64 -18.16
N LEU A 92 2.87 6.38 -18.31
CA LEU A 92 2.70 5.63 -19.56
C LEU A 92 1.23 5.49 -19.94
N LEU A 93 0.38 5.17 -18.97
CA LEU A 93 -1.06 5.08 -19.16
C LEU A 93 -1.62 6.43 -19.65
N TRP A 94 -1.24 7.53 -19.00
CA TRP A 94 -1.67 8.88 -19.39
C TRP A 94 -1.24 9.22 -20.82
N GLN A 95 0.01 8.95 -21.19
CA GLN A 95 0.50 9.17 -22.56
C GLN A 95 -0.27 8.34 -23.59
N THR A 96 -0.54 7.08 -23.26
CA THR A 96 -1.29 6.17 -24.13
C THR A 96 -2.72 6.64 -24.34
N LEU A 97 -3.39 7.07 -23.27
CA LEU A 97 -4.73 7.63 -23.32
C LEU A 97 -4.77 8.98 -24.05
N SER A 98 -3.75 9.82 -23.86
CA SER A 98 -3.67 11.14 -24.52
C SER A 98 -3.35 11.05 -26.01
N SER A 99 -2.86 9.90 -26.49
CA SER A 99 -2.52 9.74 -27.90
C SER A 99 -3.77 9.89 -28.80
N ALA A 100 -3.61 10.60 -29.91
CA ALA A 100 -4.69 10.87 -30.85
C ALA A 100 -5.31 9.58 -31.41
N LYS A 101 -4.49 8.53 -31.60
CA LYS A 101 -4.96 7.21 -32.05
C LYS A 101 -5.97 6.60 -31.08
N THR A 102 -5.64 6.60 -29.79
CA THR A 102 -6.51 6.05 -28.73
C THR A 102 -7.78 6.88 -28.60
N GLN A 103 -7.69 8.21 -28.62
CA GLN A 103 -8.86 9.10 -28.55
C GLN A 103 -9.79 8.92 -29.75
N GLN A 104 -9.25 8.83 -30.97
CA GLN A 104 -10.04 8.56 -32.18
C GLN A 104 -10.71 7.19 -32.14
N TYR A 105 -10.05 6.18 -31.59
CA TYR A 105 -10.64 4.85 -31.45
C TYR A 105 -11.86 4.88 -30.52
N TYR A 106 -11.75 5.51 -29.35
CA TYR A 106 -12.87 5.64 -28.42
C TYR A 106 -13.98 6.56 -28.95
N ALA A 107 -13.63 7.65 -29.67
CA ALA A 107 -14.61 8.54 -30.29
C ALA A 107 -15.44 7.89 -31.40
N LYS A 108 -14.92 6.81 -32.03
CA LYS A 108 -15.67 6.01 -33.01
C LYS A 108 -16.54 4.92 -32.39
N MET A 109 -16.31 4.58 -31.12
CA MET A 109 -17.08 3.59 -30.38
C MET A 109 -18.28 4.21 -29.63
N ALA A 110 -18.24 5.52 -29.37
CA ALA A 110 -19.36 6.29 -28.82
C ALA A 110 -20.33 6.72 -29.92
#